data_AF-K0WXX7-F1
#
_entry.id   AF-K0WXX7-F1
#
_cell.length_a   1.000
_cell.length_b   1.000
_cell.length_c   1.000
_cell.angle_alpha   90.00
_cell.angle_beta   90.00
_cell.angle_gamma   90.00
#
_symmetry.space_group_name_H-M   'P 1'
#
loop_
_entity.id
_entity.type
_entity.pdbx_description
1 polymer ?
#
loop_
_entity_poly.entity_id
_entity_poly.type
_entity_poly.pdbx_seq_one_letter_code
_entity_poly.pdbx_strand_id
1 'polypeptide(L)'
;MGCDFWIDTEEDAPSVVTRMTGIQPSWATTKGEIFRTIPNEIMPSREIPGKFFKQNLWKLSGTTYFEKDDHLIPFKSIDMLEMIEKQKSSFQKIFRNYKYKCLLHFCYVNRHKLQFRIPPELWRRIAPYGLLVDFDLYLLSKSKKNNINRIKAGTEMGCTLYIETGKNDPGIVTEMTGISPTRIKRKG
;
A
#
# COMPACT_ATOMS: atom_id res chain seq x y z
N MET A 1 -11.09 -4.18 -1.18
CA MET A 1 -9.88 -3.36 -1.15
C MET A 1 -9.13 -3.73 0.10
N GLY A 2 -7.83 -3.96 -0.02
CA GLY A 2 -6.93 -4.22 1.11
C GLY A 2 -6.03 -3.01 1.37
N CYS A 3 -5.40 -3.00 2.54
CA CYS A 3 -4.24 -2.17 2.84
C CYS A 3 -3.12 -3.13 3.20
N ASP A 4 -1.98 -3.06 2.52
CA ASP A 4 -0.81 -3.85 2.84
C ASP A 4 0.36 -2.95 3.24
N PHE A 5 1.12 -3.40 4.23
CA PHE A 5 2.42 -2.86 4.59
C PHE A 5 3.49 -3.86 4.17
N TRP A 6 4.43 -3.43 3.34
CA TRP A 6 5.53 -4.29 2.90
C TRP A 6 6.89 -3.63 3.12
N ILE A 7 7.89 -4.47 3.34
CA ILE A 7 9.29 -4.12 3.46
C ILE A 7 10.04 -5.00 2.48
N ASP A 8 10.64 -4.39 1.47
CA ASP A 8 11.66 -5.04 0.64
C ASP A 8 12.97 -5.03 1.43
N THR A 9 13.45 -6.22 1.81
CA THR A 9 14.67 -6.40 2.60
C THR A 9 15.93 -6.53 1.73
N GLU A 10 15.81 -6.19 0.44
CA GLU A 10 16.90 -6.21 -0.54
C GLU A 10 17.57 -7.59 -0.62
N GLU A 11 18.82 -7.70 -0.18
CA GLU A 11 19.57 -8.96 -0.17
C GLU A 11 19.46 -9.71 1.17
N ASP A 12 18.92 -9.08 2.22
CA ASP A 12 18.68 -9.75 3.50
C ASP A 12 17.45 -10.65 3.41
N ALA A 13 17.50 -11.78 4.14
CA ALA A 13 16.33 -12.64 4.29
C ALA A 13 15.18 -11.88 4.98
N PRO A 14 13.92 -12.02 4.50
CA PRO A 14 12.77 -11.31 5.09
C PRO A 14 12.59 -11.54 6.60
N SER A 15 13.06 -12.68 7.12
CA SER A 15 13.02 -13.05 8.54
C SER A 15 13.78 -12.08 9.45
N VAL A 16 14.68 -11.25 8.91
CA VAL A 16 15.34 -10.18 9.67
C VAL A 16 14.33 -9.22 10.30
N VAL A 17 13.25 -8.89 9.59
CA VAL A 17 12.18 -8.01 10.08
C VAL A 17 11.44 -8.67 11.25
N THR A 18 11.10 -9.95 11.12
CA THR A 18 10.48 -10.74 12.20
C THR A 18 11.39 -10.77 13.43
N ARG A 19 12.70 -11.01 13.25
CA ARG A 19 13.67 -11.04 14.36
C ARG A 19 13.79 -9.69 15.07
N MET A 20 13.74 -8.58 14.32
CA MET A 20 13.85 -7.24 14.89
C MET A 20 12.58 -6.78 15.61
N THR A 21 11.40 -7.19 15.13
CA THR A 21 10.11 -6.66 15.60
C THR A 21 9.34 -7.62 16.50
N GLY A 22 9.64 -8.93 16.43
CA GLY A 22 8.85 -9.99 17.04
C GLY A 22 7.52 -10.26 16.34
N ILE A 23 7.24 -9.59 15.21
CA ILE A 23 5.96 -9.70 14.50
C ILE A 23 6.06 -10.75 13.39
N GLN A 24 5.06 -11.62 13.28
CA GLN A 24 4.97 -12.56 12.17
C GLN A 24 4.32 -11.89 10.95
N PRO A 25 4.89 -12.05 9.74
CA PRO A 25 4.28 -11.51 8.53
C PRO A 25 2.99 -12.27 8.20
N SER A 26 2.08 -11.60 7.52
CA SER A 26 0.99 -12.27 6.81
C SER A 26 1.53 -13.06 5.63
N TRP A 27 2.62 -12.58 5.03
CA TRP A 27 3.30 -13.24 3.93
C TRP A 27 4.76 -12.80 3.82
N ALA A 28 5.64 -13.71 3.42
CA ALA A 28 7.04 -13.38 3.12
C ALA A 28 7.53 -14.21 1.93
N THR A 29 8.44 -13.64 1.15
CA THR A 29 9.03 -14.30 -0.03
C THR A 29 10.51 -14.02 -0.11
N THR A 30 11.28 -15.03 -0.49
CA THR A 30 12.71 -14.88 -0.78
C THR A 30 12.93 -14.70 -2.29
N LYS A 31 13.83 -13.81 -2.67
CA LYS A 31 14.27 -13.61 -4.05
C LYS A 31 14.73 -14.94 -4.65
N GLY A 32 14.22 -15.27 -5.83
CA GLY A 32 14.48 -16.55 -6.49
C GLY A 32 13.55 -17.69 -6.09
N GLU A 33 12.69 -17.53 -5.08
CA GLU A 33 11.65 -18.54 -4.79
C GLU A 33 10.64 -18.63 -5.93
N ILE A 34 10.19 -19.86 -6.21
CA ILE A 34 9.21 -20.14 -7.25
C ILE A 34 7.84 -19.64 -6.80
N PHE A 35 7.12 -18.98 -7.72
CA PHE A 35 5.73 -18.64 -7.49
C PHE A 35 4.88 -19.91 -7.35
N ARG A 36 4.18 -20.04 -6.24
CA ARG A 36 3.15 -21.06 -6.03
C ARG A 36 1.78 -20.41 -5.99
N THR A 37 0.79 -21.07 -6.60
CA THR A 37 -0.61 -20.63 -6.45
C THR A 37 -1.04 -20.80 -5.01
N ILE A 38 -1.90 -19.88 -4.54
CA ILE A 38 -2.56 -20.06 -3.24
C ILE A 38 -3.38 -21.36 -3.32
N PRO A 39 -3.22 -22.29 -2.36
CA PRO A 39 -4.05 -23.48 -2.30
C PRO A 39 -5.47 -23.11 -1.87
N ASN A 40 -6.46 -23.78 -2.47
CA ASN A 40 -7.86 -23.68 -2.08
C ASN A 40 -8.37 -25.09 -1.80
N GLU A 41 -9.52 -25.25 -1.14
CA GLU A 41 -10.10 -26.56 -0.81
C GLU A 41 -10.20 -27.53 -2.01
N ILE A 42 -10.35 -26.98 -3.22
CA ILE A 42 -10.55 -27.73 -4.46
C ILE A 42 -9.23 -27.99 -5.22
N MET A 43 -8.20 -27.18 -5.01
CA MET A 43 -6.94 -27.29 -5.75
C MET A 43 -5.72 -27.03 -4.86
N PRO A 44 -4.77 -27.99 -4.78
CA PRO A 44 -3.51 -27.78 -4.08
C PRO A 44 -2.67 -26.73 -4.78
N SER A 45 -1.73 -26.13 -4.04
CA SER A 45 -0.78 -25.16 -4.56
C SER A 45 0.04 -25.77 -5.69
N ARG A 46 0.15 -25.07 -6.82
CA ARG A 46 0.97 -25.47 -7.97
C ARG A 46 2.06 -24.46 -8.21
N GLU A 47 3.25 -24.95 -8.51
CA GLU A 47 4.35 -24.11 -8.99
C GLU A 47 4.00 -23.53 -10.36
N ILE A 48 4.41 -22.28 -10.58
CA ILE A 48 4.24 -21.58 -11.85
C ILE A 48 5.62 -21.56 -12.53
N PRO A 49 5.85 -22.41 -13.55
CA PRO A 49 7.17 -22.53 -14.18
C PRO A 49 7.67 -21.19 -14.73
N GLY A 50 8.96 -20.92 -14.53
CA GLY A 50 9.62 -19.72 -15.04
C GLY A 50 9.23 -18.42 -14.34
N LYS A 51 8.40 -18.47 -13.28
CA LYS A 51 8.09 -17.31 -12.45
C LYS A 51 8.77 -17.43 -11.09
N PHE A 52 9.60 -16.45 -10.78
CA PHE A 52 10.30 -16.34 -9.51
C PHE A 52 10.13 -14.96 -8.90
N PHE A 53 10.13 -14.88 -7.57
CA PHE A 53 10.13 -13.60 -6.86
C PHE A 53 11.42 -12.84 -7.16
N LYS A 54 11.30 -11.54 -7.45
CA LYS A 54 12.43 -10.69 -7.84
C LYS A 54 13.12 -10.00 -6.67
N GLN A 55 12.50 -10.04 -5.49
CA GLN A 55 12.95 -9.32 -4.30
C GLN A 55 12.57 -10.10 -3.05
N ASN A 56 13.33 -9.87 -1.98
CA ASN A 56 13.01 -10.35 -0.65
C ASN A 56 11.92 -9.47 -0.06
N LEU A 57 10.77 -10.04 0.29
CA LEU A 57 9.62 -9.27 0.74
C LEU A 57 9.12 -9.80 2.08
N TRP A 58 8.90 -8.87 3.01
CA TRP A 58 8.15 -9.12 4.23
C TRP A 58 6.86 -8.28 4.20
N LYS A 59 5.69 -8.90 4.36
CA LYS A 59 4.39 -8.25 4.19
C LYS A 59 3.44 -8.52 5.36
N LEU A 60 2.77 -7.46 5.78
CA LEU A 60 1.55 -7.52 6.59
C LEU A 60 0.35 -7.07 5.78
N SER A 61 -0.71 -7.86 5.85
CA SER A 61 -1.99 -7.54 5.24
C SER A 61 -2.96 -7.07 6.31
N GLY A 62 -3.68 -5.98 6.04
CA GLY A 62 -4.77 -5.53 6.89
C GLY A 62 -5.95 -6.50 6.80
N THR A 63 -6.83 -6.48 7.79
CA THR A 63 -7.97 -7.39 7.83
C THR A 63 -8.84 -7.25 6.56
N THR A 64 -9.07 -8.37 5.91
CA THR A 64 -9.82 -8.53 4.65
C THR A 64 -11.33 -8.39 4.85
N TYR A 65 -11.81 -7.35 5.54
CA TYR A 65 -13.24 -7.07 5.59
C TYR A 65 -13.64 -6.18 4.41
N PHE A 66 -14.06 -6.81 3.32
CA PHE A 66 -14.64 -6.13 2.16
C PHE A 66 -16.09 -5.78 2.46
N GLU A 67 -16.32 -4.80 3.34
CA GLU A 67 -17.65 -4.21 3.46
C GLU A 67 -17.89 -3.21 2.32
N LYS A 68 -19.17 -2.87 2.09
CA LYS A 68 -19.63 -1.98 0.99
C LYS A 68 -18.98 -0.59 1.00
N ASP A 69 -18.31 -0.22 2.09
CA ASP A 69 -17.76 1.11 2.35
C ASP A 69 -16.28 1.20 1.97
N ASP A 70 -16.04 1.23 0.66
CA ASP A 70 -14.76 1.51 -0.01
C ASP A 70 -14.06 2.79 0.49
N HIS A 71 -14.76 3.67 1.21
CA HIS A 71 -14.23 4.92 1.76
C HIS A 71 -13.41 4.74 3.04
N LEU A 72 -13.49 3.56 3.69
CA LEU A 72 -12.82 3.28 4.95
C LEU A 72 -11.40 2.71 4.81
N ILE A 73 -10.88 2.62 3.58
CA ILE A 73 -9.53 2.09 3.28
C ILE A 73 -8.45 2.72 4.18
N PRO A 74 -8.39 4.06 4.36
CA PRO A 74 -7.34 4.66 5.18
C PRO A 74 -7.48 4.32 6.67
N PHE A 75 -8.70 4.04 7.15
CA PHE A 75 -8.91 3.63 8.55
C PHE A 75 -8.33 2.23 8.82
N LYS A 76 -8.23 1.36 7.80
CA LYS A 76 -7.56 0.06 7.95
C LYS A 76 -6.05 0.15 8.15
N SER A 77 -5.44 1.29 7.81
CA SER A 77 -4.03 1.55 8.07
C SER A 77 -3.75 1.90 9.52
N ILE A 78 -4.79 2.20 10.32
CA ILE A 78 -4.65 2.56 11.73
C ILE A 78 -4.11 1.38 12.53
N ASP A 79 -4.64 0.17 12.34
CA ASP A 79 -4.18 -1.03 13.05
C ASP A 79 -2.69 -1.31 12.78
N MET A 80 -2.26 -1.15 11.52
CA MET A 80 -0.86 -1.29 11.13
C MET A 80 0.02 -0.23 11.79
N LEU A 81 -0.45 1.02 11.83
CA LEU A 81 0.27 2.10 12.46
C LEU A 81 0.39 1.93 13.96
N GLU A 82 -0.68 1.50 14.64
CA GLU A 82 -0.63 1.18 16.06
C GLU A 82 0.40 0.09 16.37
N MET A 83 0.49 -0.92 15.51
CA MET A 83 1.48 -1.97 15.63
C MET A 83 2.91 -1.45 15.39
N ILE A 84 3.11 -0.59 14.39
CA ILE A 84 4.40 0.07 14.14
C ILE A 84 4.79 0.96 15.33
N GLU A 85 3.84 1.70 15.90
CA GLU A 85 4.03 2.58 17.06
C GLU A 85 4.36 1.78 18.33
N LYS A 86 3.72 0.62 18.55
CA LYS A 86 4.06 -0.29 19.66
C LYS A 86 5.49 -0.80 19.58
N GLN A 87 6.00 -1.07 18.38
CA GLN A 87 7.37 -1.54 18.13
C GLN A 87 8.27 -0.44 17.52
N LYS A 88 8.05 0.81 17.90
CA LYS A 88 8.63 2.00 17.25
C LYS A 88 10.16 1.95 17.11
N SER A 89 10.88 1.53 18.14
CA SER A 89 12.34 1.50 18.13
C SER A 89 12.90 0.50 17.10
N SER A 90 12.26 -0.68 16.99
CA SER A 90 12.61 -1.69 16.00
C SER A 90 12.30 -1.23 14.58
N PHE A 91 11.11 -0.68 14.36
CA PHE A 91 10.73 -0.17 13.06
C PHE A 91 11.55 1.03 12.61
N GLN A 92 11.94 1.92 13.52
CA GLN A 92 12.86 3.01 13.19
C GLN A 92 14.22 2.49 12.70
N LYS A 93 14.73 1.38 13.24
CA LYS A 93 15.94 0.74 12.73
C LYS A 93 15.71 0.16 11.34
N ILE A 94 14.60 -0.54 11.13
CA ILE A 94 14.19 -1.07 9.83
C ILE A 94 14.11 0.04 8.78
N PHE A 95 13.45 1.16 9.09
CA PHE A 95 13.27 2.28 8.15
C PHE A 95 14.57 2.99 7.82
N ARG A 96 15.57 2.92 8.71
CA ARG A 96 16.93 3.39 8.41
C ARG A 96 17.69 2.41 7.51
N ASN A 97 17.55 1.11 7.75
CA ASN A 97 18.26 0.07 6.99
C ASN A 97 17.70 -0.12 5.58
N TYR A 98 16.37 -0.03 5.42
CA TYR A 98 15.64 -0.26 4.17
C TYR A 98 14.91 1.03 3.75
N LYS A 99 15.66 2.13 3.70
CA LYS A 99 15.14 3.45 3.37
C LYS A 99 14.53 3.45 1.96
N TYR A 100 13.30 3.96 1.83
CA TYR A 100 12.51 3.96 0.58
C TYR A 100 12.10 2.57 0.05
N LYS A 101 12.33 1.51 0.82
CA LYS A 101 11.90 0.14 0.52
C LYS A 101 10.74 -0.34 1.41
N CYS A 102 10.33 0.54 2.31
CA CYS A 102 9.18 0.35 3.19
C CYS A 102 8.01 1.17 2.64
N LEU A 103 6.90 0.50 2.35
CA LEU A 103 5.67 1.16 1.89
C LEU A 103 4.50 0.71 2.75
N LEU A 104 3.92 1.68 3.44
CA LEU A 104 2.92 1.49 4.49
C LEU A 104 1.53 1.15 3.98
N HIS A 105 1.17 1.76 2.85
CA HIS A 105 -0.17 1.68 2.34
C HIS A 105 -0.08 1.23 0.91
N PHE A 106 -0.45 -0.02 0.65
CA PHE A 106 -0.72 -0.51 -0.69
C PHE A 106 -2.21 -0.84 -0.78
N CYS A 107 -2.94 -0.08 -1.59
CA CYS A 107 -4.33 -0.36 -1.87
C CYS A 107 -4.51 -0.87 -3.28
N TYR A 108 -5.33 -1.91 -3.45
CA TYR A 108 -5.85 -2.33 -4.75
C TYR A 108 -7.37 -2.16 -4.78
N VAL A 109 -7.86 -1.53 -5.84
CA VAL A 109 -9.27 -1.17 -5.99
C VAL A 109 -9.76 -1.57 -7.38
N ASN A 110 -10.93 -2.22 -7.43
CA ASN A 110 -11.54 -2.75 -8.66
C ASN A 110 -12.60 -1.82 -9.27
N ARG A 111 -12.62 -0.54 -8.86
CA ARG A 111 -13.61 0.46 -9.30
C ARG A 111 -12.92 1.57 -10.09
N HIS A 112 -13.47 1.89 -11.26
CA HIS A 112 -12.93 2.85 -12.22
C HIS A 112 -12.99 4.32 -11.78
N LYS A 113 -13.56 4.63 -10.61
CA LYS A 113 -13.72 5.98 -10.07
C LYS A 113 -13.70 5.92 -8.55
N LEU A 114 -12.53 5.63 -7.98
CA LEU A 114 -12.36 5.64 -6.54
C LEU A 114 -12.08 7.06 -6.05
N GLN A 115 -12.83 7.49 -5.04
CA GLN A 115 -12.49 8.63 -4.21
C GLN A 115 -12.37 8.12 -2.78
N PHE A 116 -11.22 8.36 -2.16
CA PHE A 116 -10.97 8.08 -0.76
C PHE A 116 -10.31 9.29 -0.13
N ARG A 117 -10.56 9.48 1.17
CA ARG A 117 -9.99 10.57 1.95
C ARG A 117 -9.10 9.98 3.01
N ILE A 118 -7.81 10.30 2.96
CA ILE A 118 -6.87 10.00 4.04
C ILE A 118 -7.08 11.08 5.12
N PRO A 119 -7.51 10.70 6.35
CA PRO A 119 -7.73 11.68 7.41
C PRO A 119 -6.42 12.43 7.74
N PRO A 120 -6.45 13.73 8.06
CA PRO A 120 -5.25 14.48 8.47
C PRO A 120 -4.53 13.87 9.68
N GLU A 121 -5.26 13.18 10.56
CA GLU A 121 -4.68 12.43 11.68
C GLU A 121 -3.77 11.30 11.21
N LEU A 122 -4.18 10.59 10.16
CA LEU A 122 -3.40 9.50 9.60
C LEU A 122 -2.11 10.02 8.97
N TRP A 123 -2.16 11.14 8.23
CA TRP A 123 -0.97 11.80 7.71
C TRP A 123 0.01 12.24 8.81
N ARG A 124 -0.51 12.81 9.90
CA ARG A 124 0.32 13.22 11.04
C ARG A 124 1.04 12.06 11.71
N ARG A 125 0.43 10.87 11.73
CA ARG A 125 1.04 9.65 12.29
C ARG A 125 2.06 9.01 11.33
N ILE A 126 1.83 9.07 10.01
CA ILE A 126 2.74 8.48 9.01
C ILE A 126 4.00 9.34 8.80
N ALA A 127 3.83 10.67 8.73
CA ALA A 127 4.89 11.60 8.35
C ALA A 127 6.21 11.45 9.14
N PRO A 128 6.20 11.23 10.47
CA PRO A 128 7.43 11.05 11.26
C PRO A 128 8.28 9.85 10.84
N TYR A 129 7.70 8.86 10.15
CA TYR A 129 8.40 7.65 9.73
C TYR A 129 9.04 7.77 8.34
N GLY A 130 8.70 8.81 7.56
CA GLY A 130 9.20 8.97 6.19
C GLY A 130 8.85 7.81 5.26
N LEU A 131 7.76 7.10 5.55
CA LEU A 131 7.31 5.93 4.79
C LEU A 131 6.71 6.35 3.46
N LEU A 132 6.96 5.53 2.45
CA LEU A 132 6.25 5.67 1.19
C LEU A 132 4.79 5.26 1.38
N VAL A 133 3.91 5.96 0.68
CA VAL A 133 2.47 5.70 0.61
C VAL A 133 2.13 5.65 -0.88
N ASP A 134 1.57 4.53 -1.35
CA ASP A 134 1.35 4.26 -2.77
C ASP A 134 -0.09 3.76 -3.00
N PHE A 135 -0.61 4.00 -4.18
CA PHE A 135 -1.99 3.67 -4.51
C PHE A 135 -2.06 3.06 -5.90
N ASP A 136 -2.20 1.73 -5.96
CA ASP A 136 -2.40 1.03 -7.21
C ASP A 136 -3.89 0.87 -7.55
N LEU A 137 -4.28 1.34 -8.73
CA LEU A 137 -5.63 1.13 -9.26
C LEU A 137 -5.61 -0.04 -10.24
N TYR A 138 -6.32 -1.12 -9.91
CA TYR A 138 -6.38 -2.32 -10.75
C TYR A 138 -7.74 -2.46 -11.45
N LEU A 139 -7.74 -2.60 -12.77
CA LEU A 139 -8.94 -2.97 -13.50
C LEU A 139 -9.09 -4.50 -13.56
N LEU A 140 -9.94 -5.07 -12.71
CA LEU A 140 -10.42 -6.44 -12.83
C LEU A 140 -11.66 -6.50 -13.77
N SER A 141 -11.43 -6.82 -15.04
CA SER A 141 -12.50 -7.12 -16.02
C SER A 141 -13.22 -8.43 -15.65
N LYS A 142 -14.55 -8.45 -15.66
CA LYS A 142 -15.40 -9.65 -15.41
C LYS A 142 -15.30 -10.75 -16.48
N SER A 143 -14.49 -10.59 -17.54
CA SER A 143 -14.33 -11.63 -18.55
C SER A 143 -13.58 -12.84 -17.97
N LYS A 144 -14.15 -14.05 -18.09
CA LYS A 144 -13.65 -15.38 -17.65
C LYS A 144 -12.27 -15.82 -18.18
N LYS A 145 -11.42 -14.90 -18.63
CA LYS A 145 -9.99 -15.13 -18.84
C LYS A 145 -9.27 -14.18 -17.92
N ASN A 146 -8.67 -14.73 -16.86
CA ASN A 146 -7.66 -14.08 -16.03
C ASN A 146 -6.42 -13.80 -16.88
N ASN A 147 -6.55 -12.93 -17.87
CA ASN A 147 -5.44 -12.14 -18.31
C ASN A 147 -5.41 -11.01 -17.30
N ILE A 148 -4.38 -11.01 -16.45
CA ILE A 148 -3.85 -9.78 -15.86
C ILE A 148 -3.66 -8.87 -17.06
N ASN A 149 -4.67 -8.06 -17.37
CA ASN A 149 -4.60 -7.14 -18.49
C ASN A 149 -3.53 -6.14 -18.05
N ARG A 150 -2.30 -6.39 -18.51
CA ARG A 150 -1.27 -5.37 -18.59
C ARG A 150 -1.99 -4.13 -19.07
N ILE A 151 -2.08 -3.11 -18.21
CA ILE A 151 -2.43 -1.76 -18.64
C ILE A 151 -1.57 -1.53 -19.89
N LYS A 152 -2.22 -1.38 -21.05
CA LYS A 152 -1.48 -1.28 -22.29
C LYS A 152 -0.57 -0.06 -22.16
N ALA A 153 0.69 -0.18 -22.59
CA ALA A 153 1.55 0.98 -22.71
C ALA A 153 0.79 2.06 -23.52
N GLY A 154 0.61 3.25 -22.93
CA GLY A 154 -0.19 4.33 -23.51
C GLY A 154 -1.62 4.49 -22.97
N THR A 155 -2.08 3.68 -22.01
CA THR A 155 -3.30 3.99 -21.25
C THR A 155 -2.99 5.10 -20.25
N GLU A 156 -3.52 6.30 -20.51
CA GLU A 156 -3.47 7.41 -19.55
C GLU A 156 -4.29 7.04 -18.30
N MET A 157 -3.58 6.81 -17.20
CA MET A 157 -4.18 6.65 -15.88
C MET A 157 -3.99 7.96 -15.12
N GLY A 158 -5.09 8.59 -14.71
CA GLY A 158 -5.06 9.77 -13.86
C GLY A 158 -5.40 9.40 -12.42
N CYS A 159 -4.63 9.91 -11.46
CA CYS A 159 -5.05 10.01 -10.07
C CYS A 159 -5.47 11.45 -9.76
N THR A 160 -6.39 11.65 -8.81
CA THR A 160 -6.76 12.99 -8.35
C THR A 160 -6.51 13.06 -6.85
N LEU A 161 -5.54 13.88 -6.45
CA LEU A 161 -5.26 14.18 -5.05
C LEU A 161 -6.16 15.33 -4.60
N TYR A 162 -7.00 15.09 -3.59
CA TYR A 162 -7.79 16.13 -2.94
C TYR A 162 -7.11 16.52 -1.62
N ILE A 163 -6.81 17.82 -1.46
CA ILE A 163 -6.24 18.38 -0.24
C ILE A 163 -7.30 19.30 0.39
N GLU A 164 -7.72 18.99 1.61
CA GLU A 164 -8.68 19.80 2.35
C GLU A 164 -7.93 20.72 3.31
N THR A 165 -8.09 22.04 3.13
CA THR A 165 -7.37 23.06 3.91
C THR A 165 -8.11 23.51 5.18
N GLY A 166 -9.21 22.83 5.53
CA GLY A 166 -10.01 23.16 6.71
C GLY A 166 -10.61 24.56 6.62
N LYS A 167 -10.23 25.44 7.57
CA LYS A 167 -10.65 26.86 7.59
C LYS A 167 -9.74 27.78 6.75
N ASN A 168 -8.59 27.28 6.28
CA ASN A 168 -7.63 28.09 5.54
C ASN A 168 -8.05 28.18 4.06
N ASP A 169 -7.70 29.28 3.40
CA ASP A 169 -7.88 29.40 1.95
C ASP A 169 -7.11 28.27 1.23
N PRO A 170 -7.71 27.57 0.26
CA PRO A 170 -7.03 26.52 -0.48
C PRO A 170 -5.70 26.92 -1.14
N GLY A 171 -5.49 28.23 -1.39
CA GLY A 171 -4.26 28.79 -1.95
C GLY A 171 -3.00 28.52 -1.12
N ILE A 172 -3.14 28.26 0.20
CA ILE A 172 -2.01 27.90 1.08
C ILE A 172 -1.25 26.67 0.56
N VAL A 173 -1.93 25.73 -0.10
CA VAL A 173 -1.29 24.53 -0.65
C VAL A 173 -0.33 24.91 -1.78
N THR A 174 -0.72 25.85 -2.64
CA THR A 174 0.13 26.34 -3.72
C THR A 174 1.29 27.16 -3.19
N GLU A 175 1.07 27.98 -2.15
CA GLU A 175 2.13 28.72 -1.49
C GLU A 175 3.19 27.78 -0.88
N MET A 176 2.75 26.72 -0.18
CA MET A 176 3.66 25.80 0.50
C MET A 176 4.40 24.84 -0.45
N THR A 177 3.75 24.46 -1.56
CA THR A 177 4.27 23.39 -2.45
C THR A 177 4.82 23.92 -3.77
N GLY A 178 4.47 25.16 -4.15
CA GLY A 178 4.70 25.69 -5.50
C GLY A 178 3.83 25.05 -6.59
N ILE A 179 2.93 24.12 -6.23
CA ILE A 179 2.12 23.36 -7.18
C ILE A 179 0.73 23.99 -7.31
N SER A 180 0.33 24.32 -8.54
CA SER A 180 -1.00 24.84 -8.83
C SER A 180 -2.02 23.68 -8.96
N PRO A 181 -3.16 23.73 -8.26
CA PRO A 181 -4.18 22.69 -8.37
C PRO A 181 -4.95 22.81 -9.68
N THR A 182 -5.37 21.67 -10.22
CA THR A 182 -6.26 21.64 -11.41
C THR A 182 -7.66 22.17 -11.12
N ARG A 183 -8.09 22.12 -9.85
CA ARG A 183 -9.40 22.63 -9.41
C ARG A 183 -9.34 23.13 -7.97
N ILE A 184 -9.87 24.32 -7.72
CA ILE A 184 -10.08 24.86 -6.38
C ILE A 184 -11.57 24.85 -6.08
N LYS A 185 -11.95 24.38 -4.89
CA LYS A 185 -13.30 24.55 -4.33
C LYS A 185 -13.18 25.32 -3.02
N ARG A 186 -13.88 26.44 -2.92
CA ARG A 186 -14.04 27.21 -1.68
C ARG A 186 -15.39 26.88 -1.08
N LYS A 187 -15.43 26.67 0.24
CA LYS A 187 -16.69 26.49 0.96
C LYS A 187 -17.31 27.89 1.13
N GLY A 188 -18.49 28.10 0.53
CA GLY A 188 -19.33 29.27 0.75
C GLY A 188 -20.23 29.05 1.96
#